data_AF-A0A537BTR9-F1
#
_entry.id   AF-A0A537BTR9-F1
#
_cell.length_a   1.000
_cell.length_b   1.000
_cell.length_c   1.000
_cell.angle_alpha   90.00
_cell.angle_beta   90.00
_cell.angle_gamma   90.00
#
_symmetry.space_group_name_H-M   'P 1'
#
loop_
_entity.id
_entity.type
_entity.pdbx_description
1 polymer ?
#
loop_
_entity_poly.entity_id
_entity_poly.type
_entity_poly.pdbx_seq_one_letter_code
_entity_poly.pdbx_strand_id
1 'polypeptide(L)' 'MLERKQLGIAVIGAGRIGSLRAGLAAGHPAVNYIAISDADPARAR' A
#
# COMPACT_ATOMS: atom_id res chain seq x y z
N MET A 1 25.55 -4.10 6.11
CA MET A 1 24.10 -3.89 6.16
C MET A 1 23.56 -3.96 4.74
N LEU A 2 22.44 -4.63 4.48
CA LEU A 2 21.85 -4.64 3.14
C LEU A 2 21.06 -3.33 2.98
N GLU A 3 21.53 -2.42 2.12
CA GLU A 3 20.84 -1.17 1.85
C GLU A 3 19.66 -1.44 0.91
N ARG A 4 18.44 -1.13 1.36
CA ARG A 4 17.22 -1.35 0.59
C ARG A 4 16.74 -0.02 0.02
N LYS A 5 16.52 0.04 -1.30
CA LYS A 5 15.83 1.16 -1.93
C LYS A 5 14.44 1.32 -1.31
N GLN A 6 14.16 2.51 -0.80
CA GLN A 6 12.85 2.83 -0.24
C GLN A 6 11.81 3.03 -1.35
N LEU A 7 10.61 2.50 -1.13
CA LEU A 7 9.52 2.45 -2.09
C LEU A 7 8.25 3.05 -1.51
N GLY A 8 7.64 3.96 -2.26
CA GLY A 8 6.25 4.35 -2.10
C GLY A 8 5.34 3.49 -2.99
N ILE A 9 4.20 3.07 -2.47
CA ILE A 9 3.23 2.25 -3.22
C ILE A 9 1.89 2.97 -3.27
N ALA A 10 1.24 2.94 -4.43
CA ALA A 10 -0.16 3.34 -4.57
C ALA A 10 -1.01 2.08 -4.85
N VAL A 11 -2.11 1.92 -4.11
CA VAL A 11 -3.09 0.86 -4.33
C VAL A 11 -4.38 1.49 -4.82
N ILE A 12 -4.81 1.11 -6.02
CA ILE A 12 -6.06 1.57 -6.64
C ILE A 12 -7.10 0.45 -6.52
N GLY A 13 -8.16 0.74 -5.78
CA GLY A 13 -9.20 -0.19 -5.34
C GLY A 13 -8.90 -0.77 -3.96
N ALA A 14 -9.65 -0.35 -2.94
CA ALA A 14 -9.57 -0.77 -1.53
C ALA A 14 -10.59 -1.85 -1.16
N GLY A 15 -10.94 -2.71 -2.13
CA GLY A 15 -11.70 -3.94 -1.87
C GLY A 15 -10.88 -5.01 -1.16
N ARG A 16 -11.33 -6.26 -1.24
CA ARG A 16 -10.68 -7.41 -0.58
C ARG A 16 -9.20 -7.56 -0.96
N ILE A 17 -8.89 -7.51 -2.25
CA ILE A 17 -7.52 -7.76 -2.74
C ILE A 17 -6.62 -6.54 -2.50
N GLY A 18 -7.09 -5.33 -2.76
CA GLY A 18 -6.29 -4.13 -2.52
C GLY A 18 -5.88 -3.97 -1.07
N SER A 19 -6.82 -4.19 -0.14
CA SER A 19 -6.54 -4.15 1.29
C SER A 19 -5.53 -5.21 1.73
N LEU A 20 -5.66 -6.45 1.24
CA LEU A 20 -4.68 -7.52 1.52
C LEU A 20 -3.28 -7.16 1.00
N ARG A 21 -3.19 -6.65 -0.23
CA ARG A 21 -1.91 -6.29 -0.85
C ARG A 21 -1.27 -5.08 -0.17
N ALA A 22 -2.06 -4.08 0.22
CA ALA A 22 -1.61 -2.96 1.03
C ALA A 22 -1.02 -3.44 2.37
N GLY A 23 -1.71 -4.36 3.06
CA GLY A 23 -1.23 -4.94 4.31
C GLY A 23 0.08 -5.72 4.17
N LEU A 24 0.21 -6.57 3.14
CA LEU A 24 1.46 -7.29 2.86
C LEU A 24 2.61 -6.34 2.50
N ALA A 25 2.33 -5.29 1.72
CA ALA A 25 3.30 -4.27 1.37
C ALA A 25 3.76 -3.48 2.59
N ALA A 26 2.85 -3.10 3.49
CA ALA A 26 3.15 -2.37 4.73
C ALA A 26 4.08 -3.15 5.66
N GLY A 27 4.07 -4.49 5.59
CA GLY A 27 4.96 -5.34 6.37
C GLY A 27 6.39 -5.45 5.81
N HIS A 28 6.67 -4.92 4.61
CA HIS A 28 7.98 -5.07 3.98
C HIS A 28 8.92 -3.89 4.33
N PRO A 29 10.15 -4.12 4.83
CA PRO A 29 11.06 -3.06 5.31
C PRO A 29 11.52 -2.00 4.30
N ALA A 30 11.25 -2.24 3.00
CA ALA A 30 11.56 -1.28 1.94
C ALA A 30 10.38 -0.37 1.59
N VAL A 31 9.19 -0.61 2.15
CA VAL A 31 7.98 0.18 1.86
C VAL A 31 7.80 1.20 3.00
N ASN A 32 7.95 2.47 2.67
CA ASN A 32 7.88 3.56 3.66
C ASN A 32 6.63 4.42 3.53
N TYR A 33 5.85 4.21 2.47
CA TYR A 33 4.63 4.97 2.20
C TYR A 33 3.64 4.14 1.38
N ILE A 34 2.36 4.22 1.73
CA ILE A 34 1.26 3.65 0.97
C ILE A 34 0.17 4.70 0.80
N ALA A 35 -0.24 4.95 -0.44
CA ALA A 35 -1.43 5.72 -0.78
C ALA A 35 -2.54 4.79 -1.28
N ILE A 36 -3.77 5.07 -0.89
CA ILE A 36 -4.96 4.32 -1.30
C ILE A 36 -5.88 5.23 -2.12
N SER A 37 -6.45 4.68 -3.19
CA SER A 37 -7.55 5.30 -3.93
C SER A 37 -8.65 4.28 -4.13
N ASP A 38 -9.91 4.71 -4.07
CA ASP A 38 -11.08 3.91 -4.42
C ASP A 38 -12.14 4.81 -5.07
N ALA A 39 -13.04 4.22 -5.85
CA ALA A 39 -14.17 4.95 -6.42
C ALA A 39 -15.20 5.31 -5.34
N ASP A 40 -15.30 4.52 -4.28
CA ASP A 40 -16.05 4.84 -3.07
C ASP A 40 -15.16 5.71 -2.15
N PRO A 41 -15.47 7.01 -1.95
CA PRO A 41 -14.65 7.90 -1.12
C PRO A 41 -14.52 7.41 0.32
N ALA A 42 -15.51 6.65 0.83
CA ALA A 42 -15.43 6.08 2.17
C ALA A 42 -14.32 5.04 2.31
N ARG A 43 -13.83 4.47 1.20
CA ARG A 43 -12.78 3.45 1.15
C ARG A 43 -11.41 3.99 0.76
N ALA A 44 -11.32 5.22 0.26
CA ALA A 44 -10.09 5.87 -0.18
C ALA A 44 -9.33 6.55 0.98
N ARG A 45 -9.11 5.81 2.08
CA ARG A 45 -8.49 6.30 3.32
C ARG A 45 -7.27 5.48 3.71
#